data_AF-A0AAD3QWY9-F1
#
_entry.id   AF-A0AAD3QWY9-F1
#
_cell.length_a   1.000
_cell.length_b   1.000
_cell.length_c   1.000
_cell.angle_alpha   90.00
_cell.angle_beta   90.00
_cell.angle_gamma   90.00
#
_symmetry.space_group_name_H-M   'P 1'
#
loop_
_entity.id
_entity.type
_entity.pdbx_description
1 polymer ?
#
loop_
_entity_poly.entity_id
_entity_poly.type
_entity_poly.pdbx_seq_one_letter_code
_entity_poly.pdbx_strand_id
1 'polypeptide(L)'
;MGETEEDRDNVGKLFENFVQASSCKGTLQAFNVLCRRLDLDPADNSTFYSSLKAKVTYWKAKALWSKLDKRVSHKEYKKGQACVGTKCLIIGGGPCGLRTAIELALLGAKVVVIEKRDSFSRNNVLHLWPYTIHDLRGLGAKKFYGKFCAGAINHISIQQLQLILLKVALIVAVEFHINVEFVKLLEPPEDQENEGLGWRAAIRPADHPVANFDFDVVVGADGRRNTLEGFKRKEFRGKLAIAITANFINRNTTAEAKVEEISGVAFIFNQKFFLDLKEETGIDLENIVYYKDNTHYFVMTAKKQSLLDKGVVINDYIDTQMLLCSENVNQEALLCYAREAADFGTNYQLPTLDFAMNHCGQPDVAMFDFTSMYASENAALVRERFGHQLLVALVGDSLLE
;
A
#
# COMPACT_ATOMS: atom_id res chain seq x y z
N MET A 1 42.84 9.23 0.24
CA MET A 1 42.83 8.46 -1.02
C MET A 1 41.63 8.93 -1.82
N GLY A 2 41.85 9.49 -3.00
CA GLY A 2 40.80 10.14 -3.78
C GLY A 2 39.91 9.12 -4.47
N GLU A 3 38.61 9.17 -4.22
CA GLU A 3 37.62 8.57 -5.13
C GLU A 3 37.82 9.19 -6.52
N THR A 4 38.03 8.36 -7.54
CA THR A 4 38.07 8.81 -8.93
C THR A 4 36.68 9.31 -9.34
N GLU A 5 36.60 10.29 -10.25
CA GLU A 5 35.30 10.81 -10.73
C GLU A 5 34.42 9.69 -11.32
N GLU A 6 35.04 8.68 -11.95
CA GLU A 6 34.36 7.49 -12.46
C GLU A 6 33.66 6.67 -11.37
N ASP A 7 34.27 6.55 -10.17
CA ASP A 7 33.68 5.83 -9.06
C ASP A 7 32.44 6.54 -8.50
N ARG A 8 32.48 7.87 -8.44
CA ARG A 8 31.33 8.70 -8.03
C ARG A 8 30.19 8.64 -9.04
N ASP A 9 30.52 8.68 -10.32
CA ASP A 9 29.54 8.55 -11.40
C ASP A 9 28.89 7.16 -11.41
N ASN A 10 29.65 6.11 -11.05
CA ASN A 10 29.11 4.76 -10.92
C ASN A 10 28.13 4.64 -9.74
N VAL A 11 28.46 5.20 -8.56
CA VAL A 11 27.55 5.25 -7.40
C VAL A 11 26.28 6.05 -7.73
N GLY A 12 26.42 7.17 -8.44
CA GLY A 12 25.29 7.98 -8.90
C GLY A 12 24.32 7.15 -9.75
N LYS A 13 24.82 6.40 -10.74
CA LYS A 13 24.01 5.53 -11.60
C LYS A 13 23.29 4.44 -10.81
N LEU A 14 23.96 3.77 -9.86
CA LEU A 14 23.32 2.75 -9.01
C LEU A 14 22.21 3.33 -8.15
N PHE A 15 22.42 4.52 -7.58
CA PHE A 15 21.38 5.22 -6.82
C PHE A 15 20.21 5.64 -7.71
N GLU A 16 20.46 6.09 -8.94
CA GLU A 16 19.40 6.38 -9.91
C GLU A 16 18.60 5.14 -10.29
N ASN A 17 19.26 4.00 -10.52
CA ASN A 17 18.59 2.73 -10.80
C ASN A 17 17.64 2.34 -9.64
N PHE A 18 18.09 2.51 -8.40
CA PHE A 18 17.23 2.32 -7.23
C PHE A 18 16.04 3.28 -7.19
N VAL A 19 16.27 4.58 -7.43
CA VAL A 19 15.21 5.60 -7.45
C VAL A 19 14.20 5.34 -8.58
N GLN A 20 14.64 4.85 -9.73
CA GLN A 20 13.81 4.62 -10.92
C GLN A 20 13.17 3.22 -10.96
N ALA A 21 13.58 2.29 -10.10
CA ALA A 21 13.01 0.94 -10.06
C ALA A 21 11.49 0.97 -9.92
N SER A 22 10.81 0.19 -10.75
CA SER A 22 9.35 0.20 -10.94
C SER A 22 8.64 -1.03 -10.36
N SER A 23 9.38 -1.96 -9.74
CA SER A 23 8.84 -3.16 -9.11
C SER A 23 9.44 -3.37 -7.73
N CYS A 24 8.74 -4.13 -6.88
CA CYS A 24 9.20 -4.46 -5.52
C CYS A 24 10.56 -5.19 -5.57
N LYS A 25 10.64 -6.31 -6.29
CA LYS A 25 11.90 -7.07 -6.50
C LYS A 25 13.02 -6.21 -7.10
N GLY A 26 12.71 -5.44 -8.14
CA GLY A 26 13.71 -4.58 -8.79
C GLY A 26 14.26 -3.51 -7.84
N THR A 27 13.40 -2.94 -6.99
CA THR A 27 13.80 -1.97 -5.96
C THR A 27 14.74 -2.61 -4.94
N LEU A 28 14.39 -3.79 -4.41
CA LEU A 28 15.22 -4.53 -3.45
C LEU A 28 16.57 -4.92 -4.07
N GLN A 29 16.57 -5.43 -5.30
CA GLN A 29 17.79 -5.80 -6.02
C GLN A 29 18.70 -4.59 -6.25
N ALA A 30 18.16 -3.48 -6.77
CA ALA A 30 18.93 -2.27 -7.01
C ALA A 30 19.52 -1.70 -5.70
N PHE A 31 18.76 -1.74 -4.62
CA PHE A 31 19.23 -1.29 -3.31
C PHE A 31 20.35 -2.19 -2.76
N ASN A 32 20.23 -3.51 -2.89
CA ASN A 32 21.26 -4.46 -2.47
C ASN A 32 22.57 -4.28 -3.26
N VAL A 33 22.48 -4.04 -4.57
CA VAL A 33 23.66 -3.74 -5.40
C VAL A 33 24.32 -2.44 -4.95
N LEU A 34 23.52 -1.40 -4.66
CA LEU A 34 24.02 -0.14 -4.13
C LEU A 34 24.74 -0.33 -2.78
N CYS A 35 24.13 -1.03 -1.83
CA CYS A 35 24.71 -1.27 -0.51
C CYS A 35 26.02 -2.04 -0.59
N ARG A 36 26.08 -3.10 -1.40
CA ARG A 36 27.32 -3.87 -1.64
C ARG A 36 28.42 -3.01 -2.25
N ARG A 37 28.09 -2.17 -3.24
CA ARG A 37 29.08 -1.26 -3.86
C ARG A 37 29.63 -0.25 -2.85
N LEU A 38 28.80 0.20 -1.92
CA LEU A 38 29.17 1.16 -0.91
C LEU A 38 29.79 0.52 0.34
N ASP A 39 29.87 -0.81 0.44
CA ASP A 39 30.27 -1.52 1.64
C ASP A 39 29.46 -1.02 2.86
N LEU A 40 28.14 -1.18 2.76
CA LEU A 40 27.17 -0.85 3.81
C LEU A 40 26.30 -2.07 4.09
N ASP A 41 26.14 -2.40 5.37
CA ASP A 41 25.21 -3.42 5.82
C ASP A 41 23.94 -2.75 6.39
N PRO A 42 22.75 -2.94 5.79
CA PRO A 42 21.48 -2.48 6.35
C PRO A 42 21.16 -3.05 7.74
N ALA A 43 21.83 -4.14 8.16
CA ALA A 43 21.70 -4.67 9.51
C ALA A 43 22.21 -3.67 10.59
N ASP A 44 23.18 -2.81 10.24
CA ASP A 44 23.74 -1.75 11.10
C ASP A 44 22.81 -0.51 11.17
N ASN A 45 21.55 -0.73 11.53
CA ASN A 45 20.46 0.24 11.41
C ASN A 45 20.73 1.60 12.08
N SER A 46 21.47 1.63 13.19
CA SER A 46 21.75 2.84 13.97
C SER A 46 22.58 3.90 13.23
N THR A 47 23.46 3.48 12.31
CA THR A 47 24.36 4.39 11.56
C THR A 47 24.10 4.37 10.07
N PHE A 48 23.39 3.36 9.56
CA PHE A 48 23.19 3.11 8.13
C PHE A 48 22.75 4.35 7.33
N TYR A 49 21.69 5.06 7.75
CA TYR A 49 21.20 6.25 7.03
C TYR A 49 22.30 7.32 6.90
N SER A 50 23.03 7.60 7.98
CA SER A 50 24.10 8.60 7.98
C SER A 50 25.26 8.20 7.07
N SER A 51 25.63 6.91 7.09
CA SER A 51 26.68 6.33 6.25
C SER A 51 26.27 6.30 4.77
N LEU A 52 25.05 5.91 4.46
CA LEU A 52 24.48 5.93 3.10
C LEU A 52 24.50 7.36 2.54
N LYS A 53 24.00 8.33 3.30
CA LYS A 53 24.01 9.74 2.89
C LYS A 53 25.42 10.27 2.65
N ALA A 54 26.37 9.92 3.52
CA ALA A 54 27.76 10.37 3.41
C ALA A 54 28.46 9.79 2.16
N LYS A 55 28.15 8.55 1.78
CA LYS A 55 28.73 7.88 0.60
C LYS A 55 28.00 8.24 -0.70
N VAL A 56 26.70 8.51 -0.68
CA VAL A 56 25.91 8.92 -1.86
C VAL A 56 25.91 10.44 -2.01
N THR A 57 27.03 10.98 -2.51
CA THR A 57 27.25 12.42 -2.71
C THR A 57 26.70 12.98 -4.03
N TYR A 58 26.02 12.13 -4.82
CA TYR A 58 25.44 12.45 -6.13
C TYR A 58 24.49 13.65 -6.08
N TRP A 59 24.61 14.57 -7.05
CA TRP A 59 23.93 15.86 -6.99
C TRP A 59 22.39 15.75 -6.99
N LYS A 60 21.80 14.77 -7.69
CA LYS A 60 20.33 14.60 -7.69
C LYS A 60 19.80 14.07 -6.34
N ALA A 61 20.65 13.44 -5.55
CA ALA A 61 20.31 12.91 -4.22
C ALA A 61 20.23 14.01 -3.15
N LYS A 62 20.95 15.13 -3.31
CA LYS A 62 21.02 16.23 -2.32
C LYS A 62 19.64 16.73 -1.87
N ALA A 63 18.71 16.90 -2.81
CA ALA A 63 17.36 17.38 -2.50
C ALA A 63 16.50 16.34 -1.76
N LEU A 64 16.78 15.04 -1.94
CA LEU A 64 16.17 13.98 -1.14
C LEU A 64 16.74 14.01 0.29
N TRP A 65 18.06 14.07 0.42
CA TRP A 65 18.75 14.15 1.72
C TRP A 65 18.28 15.33 2.56
N SER A 66 18.15 16.52 1.97
CA SER A 66 17.62 17.69 2.67
C SER A 66 16.21 17.47 3.25
N LYS A 67 15.35 16.74 2.53
CA LYS A 67 13.99 16.42 2.99
C LYS A 67 13.99 15.40 4.12
N LEU A 68 14.74 14.33 3.97
CA LEU A 68 14.84 13.27 4.98
C LEU A 68 15.54 13.77 6.24
N ASP A 69 16.61 14.57 6.13
CA ASP A 69 17.28 15.20 7.27
C ASP A 69 16.33 16.12 8.06
N LYS A 70 15.48 16.87 7.36
CA LYS A 70 14.43 17.68 8.01
C LYS A 70 13.46 16.80 8.80
N ARG A 71 13.07 15.63 8.27
CA ARG A 71 12.20 14.68 8.99
C ARG A 71 12.93 14.07 10.19
N VAL A 72 14.11 13.49 9.97
CA VAL A 72 14.94 12.82 11.00
C VAL A 72 15.25 13.75 12.18
N SER A 73 15.38 15.07 11.93
CA SER A 73 15.67 16.06 12.97
C SER A 73 14.47 16.50 13.81
N HIS A 74 13.25 15.97 13.57
CA HIS A 74 12.10 16.26 14.43
C HIS A 74 12.39 15.85 15.88
N LYS A 75 11.96 16.69 16.82
CA LYS A 75 12.27 16.55 18.26
C LYS A 75 11.70 15.25 18.86
N GLU A 76 10.59 14.78 18.32
CA GLU A 76 9.88 13.57 18.74
C GLU A 76 10.75 12.32 18.59
N TYR A 77 11.64 12.29 17.59
CA TYR A 77 12.57 11.18 17.36
C TYR A 77 13.76 11.17 18.33
N LYS A 78 13.98 12.25 19.09
CA LYS A 78 15.13 12.41 20.00
C LYS A 78 16.46 12.07 19.32
N LYS A 79 16.65 12.49 18.07
CA LYS A 79 17.82 12.14 17.22
C LYS A 79 17.99 10.62 17.02
N GLY A 80 16.88 9.90 16.86
CA GLY A 80 16.85 8.45 16.70
C GLY A 80 17.20 7.68 17.98
N GLN A 81 16.98 8.29 19.15
CA GLN A 81 17.29 7.69 20.46
C GLN A 81 16.04 7.33 21.27
N ALA A 82 14.84 7.55 20.72
CA ALA A 82 13.59 7.37 21.44
C ALA A 82 13.25 5.89 21.70
N CYS A 83 13.60 5.01 20.77
CA CYS A 83 13.28 3.57 20.81
C CYS A 83 14.51 2.69 20.55
N VAL A 84 15.70 3.16 20.92
CA VAL A 84 16.94 2.35 20.82
C VAL A 84 16.81 1.12 21.70
N GLY A 85 17.16 -0.04 21.16
CA GLY A 85 17.01 -1.34 21.81
C GLY A 85 15.66 -2.01 21.58
N THR A 86 14.64 -1.29 21.10
CA THR A 86 13.34 -1.88 20.76
C THR A 86 13.41 -2.59 19.40
N LYS A 87 12.95 -3.83 19.35
CA LYS A 87 12.81 -4.64 18.13
C LYS A 87 11.35 -4.73 17.71
N CYS A 88 11.07 -4.39 16.44
CA CYS A 88 9.71 -4.30 15.91
C CYS A 88 9.53 -5.22 14.69
N LEU A 89 8.48 -6.04 14.69
CA LEU A 89 8.01 -6.78 13.53
C LEU A 89 6.73 -6.13 12.96
N ILE A 90 6.71 -5.85 11.65
CA ILE A 90 5.54 -5.36 10.93
C ILE A 90 5.04 -6.44 9.98
N ILE A 91 3.77 -6.81 10.08
CA ILE A 91 3.13 -7.82 9.25
C ILE A 91 2.38 -7.11 8.13
N GLY A 92 2.94 -7.10 6.92
CA GLY A 92 2.34 -6.50 5.72
C GLY A 92 3.10 -5.29 5.17
N GLY A 93 3.52 -5.39 3.91
CA GLY A 93 4.20 -4.34 3.14
C GLY A 93 3.24 -3.39 2.41
N GLY A 94 2.04 -3.18 2.95
CA GLY A 94 1.08 -2.20 2.46
C GLY A 94 1.50 -0.75 2.77
N PRO A 95 0.78 0.27 2.25
CA PRO A 95 1.08 1.67 2.54
C PRO A 95 1.17 1.98 4.05
N CYS A 96 0.18 1.53 4.83
CA CYS A 96 0.15 1.76 6.27
C CYS A 96 1.30 1.05 7.00
N GLY A 97 1.58 -0.21 6.67
CA GLY A 97 2.69 -0.97 7.28
C GLY A 97 4.05 -0.33 7.01
N LEU A 98 4.34 0.01 5.75
CA LEU A 98 5.57 0.71 5.38
C LEU A 98 5.66 2.10 6.03
N ARG A 99 4.56 2.85 6.09
CA ARG A 99 4.55 4.17 6.73
C ARG A 99 4.83 4.09 8.23
N THR A 100 4.27 3.10 8.92
CA THR A 100 4.56 2.80 10.33
C THR A 100 6.01 2.37 10.52
N ALA A 101 6.53 1.50 9.63
CA ALA A 101 7.92 1.05 9.68
C ALA A 101 8.91 2.22 9.60
N ILE A 102 8.64 3.20 8.73
CA ILE A 102 9.44 4.42 8.61
C ILE A 102 9.45 5.21 9.93
N GLU A 103 8.31 5.44 10.58
CA GLU A 103 8.30 6.17 11.87
C GLU A 103 9.08 5.43 12.96
N LEU A 104 8.91 4.12 13.07
CA LEU A 104 9.62 3.29 14.06
C LEU A 104 11.13 3.31 13.82
N ALA A 105 11.56 3.26 12.57
CA ALA A 105 12.98 3.37 12.22
C ALA A 105 13.53 4.75 12.57
N LEU A 106 12.78 5.83 12.31
CA LEU A 106 13.16 7.19 12.68
C LEU A 106 13.24 7.40 14.20
N LEU A 107 12.44 6.68 14.99
CA LEU A 107 12.53 6.65 16.46
C LEU A 107 13.79 5.93 16.97
N GLY A 108 14.48 5.15 16.13
CA GLY A 108 15.69 4.40 16.47
C GLY A 108 15.49 2.90 16.72
N ALA A 109 14.30 2.36 16.46
CA ALA A 109 14.02 0.94 16.64
C ALA A 109 14.68 0.09 15.53
N LYS A 110 14.95 -1.19 15.82
CA LYS A 110 15.23 -2.20 14.78
C LYS A 110 13.90 -2.65 14.19
N VAL A 111 13.67 -2.38 12.91
CA VAL A 111 12.39 -2.66 12.26
C VAL A 111 12.54 -3.69 11.16
N VAL A 112 11.74 -4.74 11.25
CA VAL A 112 11.62 -5.79 10.24
C VAL A 112 10.20 -5.83 9.71
N VAL A 113 10.03 -5.81 8.40
CA VAL A 113 8.75 -5.96 7.71
C VAL A 113 8.75 -7.28 6.96
N ILE A 114 7.69 -8.08 7.15
CA ILE A 114 7.43 -9.29 6.37
C ILE A 114 6.21 -9.08 5.48
N GLU A 115 6.34 -9.41 4.20
CA GLU A 115 5.29 -9.34 3.20
C GLU A 115 5.17 -10.69 2.50
N LYS A 116 3.95 -11.23 2.46
CA LYS A 116 3.68 -12.55 1.87
C LYS A 116 3.84 -12.57 0.35
N ARG A 117 3.63 -11.43 -0.32
CA ARG A 117 3.78 -11.28 -1.76
C ARG A 117 5.19 -10.81 -2.11
N ASP A 118 5.53 -10.90 -3.38
CA ASP A 118 6.78 -10.38 -3.93
C ASP A 118 6.60 -9.26 -4.95
N SER A 119 5.36 -8.82 -5.13
CA SER A 119 4.98 -7.83 -6.12
C SER A 119 3.95 -6.86 -5.53
N PHE A 120 4.06 -5.60 -5.96
CA PHE A 120 3.02 -4.60 -5.76
C PHE A 120 2.25 -4.52 -7.08
N SER A 121 1.00 -4.97 -7.06
CA SER A 121 0.24 -5.25 -8.29
C SER A 121 -1.16 -4.63 -8.32
N ARG A 122 -1.50 -3.83 -7.29
CA ARG A 122 -2.81 -3.18 -7.19
C ARG A 122 -2.78 -1.85 -7.93
N ASN A 123 -3.53 -1.78 -9.04
CA ASN A 123 -3.65 -0.58 -9.86
C ASN A 123 -4.63 0.45 -9.28
N ASN A 124 -5.60 0.01 -8.47
CA ASN A 124 -6.61 0.91 -7.86
C ASN A 124 -5.99 2.14 -7.22
N VAL A 125 -6.71 3.26 -7.32
CA VAL A 125 -6.21 4.59 -7.00
C VAL A 125 -6.81 5.09 -5.69
N LEU A 126 -5.94 5.57 -4.81
CA LEU A 126 -6.29 6.12 -3.50
C LEU A 126 -6.37 7.64 -3.57
N HIS A 127 -7.45 8.21 -3.07
CA HIS A 127 -7.50 9.63 -2.75
C HIS A 127 -6.56 9.96 -1.58
N LEU A 128 -5.92 11.12 -1.64
CA LEU A 128 -4.98 11.62 -0.64
C LEU A 128 -5.47 12.95 -0.07
N TRP A 129 -5.65 12.98 1.25
CA TRP A 129 -5.93 14.23 1.94
C TRP A 129 -4.72 15.17 1.90
N PRO A 130 -4.92 16.50 2.05
CA PRO A 130 -3.84 17.48 1.98
C PRO A 130 -2.66 17.19 2.91
N TYR A 131 -2.92 16.70 4.13
CA TYR A 131 -1.85 16.36 5.07
C TYR A 131 -1.02 15.15 4.63
N THR A 132 -1.66 14.16 4.00
CA THR A 132 -0.99 12.98 3.43
C THR A 132 -0.10 13.36 2.25
N ILE A 133 -0.58 14.26 1.39
CA ILE A 133 0.24 14.83 0.30
C ILE A 133 1.45 15.56 0.87
N HIS A 134 1.25 16.38 1.91
CA HIS A 134 2.33 17.09 2.58
C HIS A 134 3.36 16.13 3.22
N ASP A 135 2.90 15.09 3.93
CA ASP A 135 3.74 14.07 4.55
C ASP A 135 4.61 13.35 3.50
N LEU A 136 4.00 12.83 2.44
CA LEU A 136 4.71 12.15 1.35
C LEU A 136 5.68 13.09 0.60
N ARG A 137 5.31 14.37 0.39
CA ARG A 137 6.25 15.39 -0.14
C ARG A 137 7.42 15.64 0.81
N GLY A 138 7.18 15.55 2.12
CA GLY A 138 8.19 15.62 3.18
C GLY A 138 9.15 14.44 3.16
N LEU A 139 8.68 13.24 2.79
CA LEU A 139 9.49 12.03 2.59
C LEU A 139 10.15 11.95 1.21
N GLY A 140 10.00 12.97 0.37
CA GLY A 140 10.64 13.02 -0.95
C GLY A 140 9.90 12.25 -2.05
N ALA A 141 8.61 11.98 -1.92
CA ALA A 141 7.80 11.26 -2.91
C ALA A 141 8.03 11.70 -4.37
N LYS A 142 8.13 13.02 -4.62
CA LYS A 142 8.37 13.56 -5.98
C LYS A 142 9.73 13.16 -6.60
N LYS A 143 10.70 12.71 -5.78
CA LYS A 143 11.98 12.17 -6.27
C LYS A 143 11.85 10.73 -6.74
N PHE A 144 11.00 9.95 -6.10
CA PHE A 144 10.75 8.55 -6.46
C PHE A 144 9.66 8.41 -7.53
N TYR A 145 8.74 9.37 -7.61
CA TYR A 145 7.66 9.41 -8.58
C TYR A 145 7.43 10.85 -9.05
N GLY A 146 7.96 11.21 -10.21
CA GLY A 146 7.96 12.60 -10.70
C GLY A 146 6.56 13.21 -10.91
N LYS A 147 5.56 12.36 -11.20
CA LYS A 147 4.16 12.74 -11.38
C LYS A 147 3.40 12.93 -10.06
N PHE A 148 4.02 12.63 -8.90
CA PHE A 148 3.36 12.67 -7.61
C PHE A 148 2.67 14.02 -7.32
N CYS A 149 1.34 14.00 -7.28
CA CYS A 149 0.48 15.16 -7.02
C CYS A 149 0.93 16.42 -7.78
N ALA A 150 1.18 16.28 -9.08
CA ALA A 150 1.47 17.40 -9.98
C ALA A 150 0.18 18.17 -10.31
N GLY A 151 0.24 19.50 -10.27
CA GLY A 151 -0.96 20.33 -10.46
C GLY A 151 -2.00 20.09 -9.35
N ALA A 152 -3.23 19.81 -9.74
CA ALA A 152 -4.35 19.55 -8.83
C ALA A 152 -4.52 18.06 -8.44
N ILE A 153 -3.66 17.16 -8.95
CA ILE A 153 -3.75 15.72 -8.65
C ILE A 153 -3.62 15.48 -7.14
N ASN A 154 -4.61 14.80 -6.57
CA ASN A 154 -4.70 14.49 -5.15
C ASN A 154 -4.91 13.00 -4.89
N HIS A 155 -4.42 12.14 -5.79
CA HIS A 155 -4.55 10.69 -5.69
C HIS A 155 -3.28 9.98 -6.17
N ILE A 156 -3.19 8.68 -5.89
CA ILE A 156 -2.08 7.82 -6.31
C ILE A 156 -2.51 6.35 -6.37
N SER A 157 -2.05 5.57 -7.36
CA SER A 157 -2.24 4.11 -7.34
C SER A 157 -1.56 3.45 -6.13
N ILE A 158 -2.19 2.41 -5.59
CA ILE A 158 -1.70 1.69 -4.41
C ILE A 158 -0.25 1.20 -4.62
N GLN A 159 0.03 0.60 -5.77
CA GLN A 159 1.38 0.10 -6.08
C GLN A 159 2.45 1.21 -6.09
N GLN A 160 2.14 2.40 -6.61
CA GLN A 160 3.10 3.50 -6.64
C GLN A 160 3.36 4.05 -5.24
N LEU A 161 2.32 4.13 -4.40
CA LEU A 161 2.49 4.51 -3.00
C LEU A 161 3.37 3.50 -2.25
N GLN A 162 3.16 2.20 -2.48
CA GLN A 162 4.00 1.15 -1.90
C GLN A 162 5.46 1.27 -2.36
N LEU A 163 5.73 1.54 -3.65
CA LEU A 163 7.09 1.74 -4.16
C LEU A 163 7.79 2.96 -3.55
N ILE A 164 7.08 4.08 -3.42
CA ILE A 164 7.62 5.29 -2.78
C ILE A 164 8.02 4.98 -1.34
N LEU A 165 7.10 4.38 -0.57
CA LEU A 165 7.33 4.10 0.84
C LEU A 165 8.39 3.01 1.04
N LEU A 166 8.45 1.98 0.19
CA LEU A 166 9.51 0.97 0.23
C LEU A 166 10.89 1.60 0.06
N LYS A 167 11.05 2.52 -0.92
CA LYS A 167 12.33 3.21 -1.14
C LYS A 167 12.75 4.02 0.08
N VAL A 168 11.80 4.73 0.71
CA VAL A 168 12.08 5.48 1.94
C VAL A 168 12.43 4.54 3.10
N ALA A 169 11.67 3.46 3.28
CA ALA A 169 11.90 2.45 4.32
C ALA A 169 13.32 1.85 4.23
N LEU A 170 13.75 1.45 3.03
CA LEU A 170 15.10 0.92 2.80
C LEU A 170 16.19 1.95 3.12
N ILE A 171 16.00 3.22 2.72
CA ILE A 171 16.94 4.31 3.02
C ILE A 171 17.12 4.51 4.53
N VAL A 172 16.06 4.33 5.32
CA VAL A 172 16.09 4.45 6.79
C VAL A 172 16.34 3.11 7.50
N ALA A 173 16.92 2.12 6.79
CA ALA A 173 17.33 0.82 7.33
C ALA A 173 16.20 -0.06 7.89
N VAL A 174 14.99 0.06 7.33
CA VAL A 174 13.95 -0.96 7.53
C VAL A 174 14.35 -2.21 6.76
N GLU A 175 14.41 -3.33 7.46
CA GLU A 175 14.65 -4.64 6.86
C GLU A 175 13.33 -5.17 6.25
N PHE A 176 13.32 -5.52 4.98
CA PHE A 176 12.08 -5.86 4.25
C PHE A 176 12.20 -7.21 3.55
N HIS A 177 11.37 -8.17 3.97
CA HIS A 177 11.35 -9.54 3.45
C HIS A 177 10.06 -9.81 2.67
N ILE A 178 10.20 -10.22 1.42
CA ILE A 178 9.10 -10.67 0.55
C ILE A 178 8.97 -12.19 0.55
N ASN A 179 7.83 -12.72 0.12
CA ASN A 179 7.51 -14.16 0.15
C ASN A 179 7.59 -14.77 1.56
N VAL A 180 7.32 -13.96 2.59
CA VAL A 180 7.28 -14.42 3.98
C VAL A 180 5.88 -14.17 4.53
N GLU A 181 5.14 -15.25 4.75
CA GLU A 181 3.81 -15.22 5.35
C GLU A 181 3.92 -15.41 6.86
N PHE A 182 3.29 -14.50 7.62
CA PHE A 182 3.07 -14.69 9.05
C PHE A 182 2.03 -15.77 9.30
N VAL A 183 2.32 -16.70 10.22
CA VAL A 183 1.41 -17.78 10.61
C VAL A 183 0.81 -17.51 11.98
N LYS A 184 1.65 -17.33 13.00
CA LYS A 184 1.22 -17.06 14.39
C LYS A 184 2.38 -16.54 15.25
N LEU A 185 2.05 -15.99 16.42
CA LEU A 185 3.05 -15.69 17.45
C LEU A 185 3.56 -16.98 18.11
N LEU A 186 4.84 -16.98 18.44
CA LEU A 186 5.49 -17.98 19.27
C LEU A 186 5.82 -17.35 20.62
N GLU A 187 5.28 -17.93 21.68
CA GLU A 187 5.58 -17.52 23.04
C GLU A 187 7.05 -17.85 23.39
N PRO A 188 7.70 -17.04 24.25
CA PRO A 188 8.97 -17.41 24.88
C PRO A 188 8.89 -18.80 25.53
N PRO A 189 9.97 -19.62 25.52
CA PRO A 189 10.00 -20.90 26.23
C PRO A 189 10.03 -20.72 27.74
N GLU A 190 9.54 -21.71 28.50
CA GLU A 190 9.48 -21.70 29.97
C GLU A 190 10.86 -21.86 30.62
N ASP A 191 11.71 -22.74 30.07
CA ASP A 191 13.06 -23.01 30.58
C ASP A 191 14.07 -21.96 30.06
N GLN A 192 14.39 -20.96 30.89
CA GLN A 192 15.32 -19.87 30.55
C GLN A 192 16.45 -19.74 31.59
N GLU A 193 17.35 -20.72 31.64
CA GLU A 193 18.52 -20.67 32.54
C GLU A 193 19.59 -19.62 32.12
N ASN A 194 19.52 -19.07 30.90
CA ASN A 194 20.32 -17.94 30.39
C ASN A 194 19.48 -17.09 29.41
N GLU A 195 19.84 -15.80 29.22
CA GLU A 195 19.19 -14.77 28.35
C GLU A 195 18.14 -15.36 27.39
N GLY A 196 16.91 -15.47 27.88
CA GLY A 196 15.90 -16.30 27.24
C GLY A 196 15.39 -15.73 25.93
N LEU A 197 15.09 -16.61 24.98
CA LEU A 197 14.45 -16.26 23.70
C LEU A 197 13.14 -15.49 23.95
N GLY A 198 13.05 -14.27 23.43
CA GLY A 198 11.83 -13.46 23.48
C GLY A 198 10.72 -13.96 22.55
N TRP A 199 9.72 -13.10 22.34
CA TRP A 199 8.62 -13.37 21.42
C TRP A 199 9.11 -13.47 19.97
N ARG A 200 8.60 -14.47 19.24
CA ARG A 200 8.95 -14.70 17.82
C ARG A 200 7.71 -14.90 16.96
N ALA A 201 7.91 -14.99 15.65
CA ALA A 201 6.86 -15.33 14.70
C ALA A 201 7.11 -16.69 14.06
N ALA A 202 6.09 -17.54 14.06
CA ALA A 202 6.02 -18.65 13.12
C ALA A 202 5.71 -18.07 11.73
N ILE A 203 6.51 -18.44 10.74
CA ILE A 203 6.44 -17.92 9.38
C ILE A 203 6.47 -19.05 8.35
N ARG A 204 6.10 -18.71 7.12
CA ARG A 204 6.24 -19.57 5.95
C ARG A 204 7.02 -18.83 4.86
N PRO A 205 8.12 -19.41 4.33
CA PRO A 205 8.70 -20.70 4.70
C PRO A 205 9.44 -20.65 6.05
N ALA A 206 9.44 -21.78 6.78
CA ALA A 206 9.88 -21.82 8.19
C ALA A 206 11.39 -21.73 8.39
N ASP A 207 12.17 -22.00 7.34
CA ASP A 207 13.64 -21.92 7.29
C ASP A 207 14.14 -20.51 6.92
N HIS A 208 13.24 -19.55 6.68
CA HIS A 208 13.62 -18.19 6.37
C HIS A 208 14.33 -17.54 7.59
N PRO A 209 15.45 -16.80 7.41
CA PRO A 209 16.25 -16.27 8.52
C PRO A 209 15.48 -15.46 9.57
N VAL A 210 14.45 -14.73 9.14
CA VAL A 210 13.57 -13.93 10.03
C VAL A 210 12.79 -14.77 11.06
N ALA A 211 12.71 -16.10 10.92
CA ALA A 211 12.12 -16.99 11.94
C ALA A 211 12.84 -16.92 13.29
N ASN A 212 14.12 -16.52 13.27
CA ASN A 212 14.94 -16.37 14.47
C ASN A 212 14.94 -14.95 15.05
N PHE A 213 14.21 -14.02 14.44
CA PHE A 213 14.10 -12.65 14.92
C PHE A 213 13.11 -12.58 16.10
N ASP A 214 13.62 -12.21 17.27
CA ASP A 214 12.84 -11.87 18.45
C ASP A 214 12.44 -10.38 18.44
N PHE A 215 11.27 -10.06 19.00
CA PHE A 215 10.75 -8.70 18.98
C PHE A 215 9.90 -8.35 20.21
N ASP A 216 9.92 -7.07 20.57
CA ASP A 216 9.16 -6.49 21.70
C ASP A 216 7.86 -5.83 21.23
N VAL A 217 7.78 -5.54 19.93
CA VAL A 217 6.63 -4.90 19.29
C VAL A 217 6.25 -5.67 18.03
N VAL A 218 4.97 -5.96 17.86
CA VAL A 218 4.41 -6.48 16.60
C VAL A 218 3.23 -5.63 16.14
N VAL A 219 3.23 -5.27 14.85
CA VAL A 219 2.17 -4.46 14.24
C VAL A 219 1.50 -5.24 13.10
N GLY A 220 0.21 -5.49 13.24
CA GLY A 220 -0.64 -5.99 12.17
C GLY A 220 -0.96 -4.88 11.18
N ALA A 221 -0.55 -5.05 9.93
CA ALA A 221 -0.80 -4.14 8.81
C ALA A 221 -1.16 -4.92 7.53
N ASP A 222 -1.77 -6.09 7.69
CA ASP A 222 -2.02 -7.12 6.67
C ASP A 222 -3.43 -7.04 6.05
N GLY A 223 -4.12 -5.93 6.32
CA GLY A 223 -5.46 -5.59 5.81
C GLY A 223 -6.58 -6.36 6.51
N ARG A 224 -7.68 -6.61 5.80
CA ARG A 224 -8.90 -7.27 6.31
C ARG A 224 -8.67 -8.62 7.00
N ARG A 225 -7.61 -9.36 6.65
CA ARG A 225 -7.35 -10.70 7.23
C ARG A 225 -7.06 -10.67 8.73
N ASN A 226 -6.47 -9.60 9.26
CA ASN A 226 -6.10 -9.41 10.66
C ASN A 226 -5.57 -10.70 11.33
N THR A 227 -4.33 -11.07 11.02
CA THR A 227 -3.72 -12.32 11.49
C THR A 227 -3.32 -12.33 12.98
N LEU A 228 -3.45 -11.21 13.69
CA LEU A 228 -3.12 -11.11 15.11
C LEU A 228 -4.35 -11.37 15.99
N GLU A 229 -4.21 -12.33 16.89
CA GLU A 229 -5.27 -12.69 17.84
C GLU A 229 -5.44 -11.64 18.96
N GLY A 230 -6.62 -11.64 19.59
CA GLY A 230 -6.92 -10.79 20.75
C GLY A 230 -7.59 -9.45 20.41
N PHE A 231 -7.89 -9.19 19.14
CA PHE A 231 -8.60 -8.01 18.68
C PHE A 231 -10.05 -8.34 18.29
N LYS A 232 -11.00 -7.94 19.12
CA LYS A 232 -12.42 -8.07 18.81
C LYS A 232 -12.79 -7.07 17.71
N ARG A 233 -13.70 -7.47 16.82
CA ARG A 233 -14.17 -6.66 15.69
C ARG A 233 -15.61 -6.24 15.89
N LYS A 234 -15.89 -4.96 15.67
CA LYS A 234 -17.23 -4.41 15.51
C LYS A 234 -17.54 -4.34 14.02
N GLU A 235 -18.65 -4.96 13.64
CA GLU A 235 -19.22 -4.86 12.31
C GLU A 235 -20.22 -3.72 12.28
N PHE A 236 -20.05 -2.81 11.32
CA PHE A 236 -21.01 -1.78 10.98
C PHE A 236 -21.67 -2.19 9.67
N ARG A 237 -22.90 -2.70 9.78
CA ARG A 237 -23.67 -3.14 8.61
C ARG A 237 -24.62 -2.04 8.15
N GLY A 238 -24.38 -1.53 6.95
CA GLY A 238 -25.22 -0.56 6.27
C GLY A 238 -26.30 -1.20 5.40
N LYS A 239 -26.88 -0.38 4.51
CA LYS A 239 -27.66 -0.89 3.37
C LYS A 239 -26.72 -1.64 2.43
N LEU A 240 -27.29 -2.59 1.66
CA LEU A 240 -26.54 -3.31 0.64
C LEU A 240 -25.85 -2.33 -0.31
N ALA A 241 -24.52 -2.42 -0.38
CA ALA A 241 -23.71 -1.57 -1.24
C ALA A 241 -22.68 -2.44 -1.96
N ILE A 242 -22.72 -2.41 -3.30
CA ILE A 242 -21.84 -3.22 -4.16
C ILE A 242 -20.95 -2.27 -4.94
N ALA A 243 -19.66 -2.27 -4.63
CA ALA A 243 -18.69 -1.45 -5.32
C ALA A 243 -18.07 -2.22 -6.50
N ILE A 244 -17.94 -1.56 -7.64
CA ILE A 244 -17.18 -2.03 -8.80
C ILE A 244 -16.00 -1.11 -8.98
N THR A 245 -14.79 -1.66 -9.08
CA THR A 245 -13.61 -0.92 -9.52
C THR A 245 -13.18 -1.41 -10.89
N ALA A 246 -12.79 -0.49 -11.77
CA ALA A 246 -12.26 -0.81 -13.10
C ALA A 246 -11.03 0.04 -13.40
N ASN A 247 -10.02 -0.56 -14.02
CA ASN A 247 -8.85 0.14 -14.51
C ASN A 247 -8.73 -0.04 -16.02
N PHE A 248 -8.67 1.07 -16.75
CA PHE A 248 -8.39 1.09 -18.18
C PHE A 248 -6.99 1.63 -18.46
N ILE A 249 -6.41 1.23 -19.59
CA ILE A 249 -5.08 1.67 -20.01
C ILE A 249 -5.11 3.18 -20.28
N ASN A 250 -4.24 3.93 -19.60
CA ASN A 250 -3.99 5.34 -19.90
C ASN A 250 -2.76 5.46 -20.81
N ARG A 251 -2.99 5.83 -22.08
CA ARG A 251 -1.92 6.00 -23.08
C ARG A 251 -1.26 7.38 -23.03
N ASN A 252 -1.72 8.25 -22.13
CA ASN A 252 -1.23 9.61 -21.91
C ASN A 252 -1.29 10.48 -23.18
N THR A 253 -2.27 10.24 -24.05
CA THR A 253 -2.53 11.08 -25.23
C THR A 253 -3.08 12.44 -24.82
N THR A 254 -2.99 13.43 -25.72
CA THR A 254 -3.58 14.76 -25.50
C THR A 254 -5.09 14.74 -25.37
N ALA A 255 -5.77 13.78 -26.02
CA ALA A 255 -7.22 13.59 -25.90
C ALA A 255 -7.58 13.09 -24.49
N GLU A 256 -6.93 12.03 -24.01
CA GLU A 256 -7.11 11.50 -22.65
C GLU A 256 -6.78 12.56 -21.60
N ALA A 257 -5.74 13.38 -21.82
CA ALA A 257 -5.33 14.43 -20.88
C ALA A 257 -6.38 15.54 -20.69
N LYS A 258 -7.28 15.76 -21.66
CA LYS A 258 -8.34 16.79 -21.59
C LYS A 258 -9.59 16.35 -20.84
N VAL A 259 -9.84 15.04 -20.73
CA VAL A 259 -11.04 14.52 -20.05
C VAL A 259 -11.02 14.89 -18.57
N GLU A 260 -12.07 15.50 -18.05
CA GLU A 260 -12.12 15.91 -16.65
C GLU A 260 -12.32 14.71 -15.71
N GLU A 261 -11.73 14.79 -14.52
CA GLU A 261 -11.93 13.80 -13.47
C GLU A 261 -13.28 13.98 -12.77
N ILE A 262 -13.81 12.89 -12.23
CA ILE A 262 -15.06 12.91 -11.46
C ILE A 262 -14.68 12.75 -9.99
N SER A 263 -14.59 13.88 -9.28
CA SER A 263 -14.26 13.91 -7.85
C SER A 263 -15.48 13.57 -6.99
N GLY A 264 -15.83 12.28 -6.89
CA GLY A 264 -16.83 11.85 -5.90
C GLY A 264 -18.26 12.33 -6.19
N VAL A 265 -18.72 12.26 -7.45
CA VAL A 265 -20.09 12.61 -7.78
C VAL A 265 -21.01 11.52 -7.22
N ALA A 266 -21.82 11.89 -6.22
CA ALA A 266 -22.85 11.04 -5.66
C ALA A 266 -24.23 11.42 -6.21
N PHE A 267 -25.15 10.45 -6.24
CA PHE A 267 -26.52 10.62 -6.73
C PHE A 267 -27.21 11.85 -6.16
N ILE A 268 -27.01 12.10 -4.86
CA ILE A 268 -27.61 13.21 -4.13
C ILE A 268 -27.26 14.57 -4.74
N PHE A 269 -26.06 14.71 -5.31
CA PHE A 269 -25.55 15.99 -5.84
C PHE A 269 -25.77 16.15 -7.35
N ASN A 270 -25.97 15.06 -8.10
CA ASN A 270 -26.15 15.12 -9.56
C ASN A 270 -27.19 14.12 -10.06
N GLN A 271 -28.43 14.22 -9.54
CA GLN A 271 -29.51 13.28 -9.84
C GLN A 271 -29.77 13.14 -11.35
N LYS A 272 -29.72 14.25 -12.09
CA LYS A 272 -29.93 14.24 -13.54
C LYS A 272 -28.96 13.30 -14.24
N PHE A 273 -27.66 13.42 -13.98
CA PHE A 273 -26.65 12.54 -14.56
C PHE A 273 -26.95 11.04 -14.35
N PHE A 274 -27.35 10.65 -13.15
CA PHE A 274 -27.64 9.24 -12.85
C PHE A 274 -28.98 8.75 -13.42
N LEU A 275 -29.98 9.63 -13.50
CA LEU A 275 -31.25 9.31 -14.17
C LEU A 275 -31.04 9.13 -15.67
N ASP A 276 -30.28 10.03 -16.29
CA ASP A 276 -29.92 9.96 -17.72
C ASP A 276 -29.09 8.69 -17.99
N LEU A 277 -28.10 8.37 -17.14
CA LEU A 277 -27.33 7.12 -17.22
C LEU A 277 -28.25 5.90 -17.22
N LYS A 278 -29.20 5.85 -16.28
CA LYS A 278 -30.13 4.74 -16.15
C LYS A 278 -31.06 4.62 -17.36
N GLU A 279 -31.56 5.74 -17.86
CA GLU A 279 -32.46 5.77 -19.03
C GLU A 279 -31.74 5.30 -20.29
N GLU A 280 -30.51 5.75 -20.52
CA GLU A 280 -29.74 5.45 -21.74
C GLU A 280 -29.11 4.06 -21.74
N THR A 281 -28.62 3.59 -20.59
CA THR A 281 -27.78 2.36 -20.50
C THR A 281 -28.40 1.23 -19.68
N GLY A 282 -29.46 1.53 -18.92
CA GLY A 282 -30.02 0.62 -17.92
C GLY A 282 -29.18 0.51 -16.63
N ILE A 283 -28.09 1.26 -16.50
CA ILE A 283 -27.18 1.22 -15.35
C ILE A 283 -27.66 2.16 -14.24
N ASP A 284 -27.93 1.62 -13.06
CA ASP A 284 -28.35 2.38 -11.87
C ASP A 284 -27.23 2.41 -10.81
N LEU A 285 -26.64 3.59 -10.59
CA LEU A 285 -25.54 3.82 -9.64
C LEU A 285 -25.93 4.80 -8.54
N GLU A 286 -25.31 4.63 -7.37
CA GLU A 286 -25.38 5.58 -6.25
C GLU A 286 -24.26 6.62 -6.29
N ASN A 287 -23.10 6.24 -6.82
CA ASN A 287 -21.95 7.12 -7.02
C ASN A 287 -21.05 6.59 -8.13
N ILE A 288 -20.25 7.49 -8.71
CA ILE A 288 -19.15 7.16 -9.61
C ILE A 288 -18.00 8.15 -9.39
N VAL A 289 -16.79 7.63 -9.42
CA VAL A 289 -15.53 8.38 -9.30
C VAL A 289 -14.65 7.97 -10.46
N TYR A 290 -13.97 8.95 -11.03
CA TYR A 290 -12.98 8.76 -12.08
C TYR A 290 -11.71 9.52 -11.70
N TYR A 291 -10.60 8.79 -11.57
CA TYR A 291 -9.26 9.35 -11.42
C TYR A 291 -8.40 8.99 -12.63
N LYS A 292 -7.68 9.99 -13.12
CA LYS A 292 -6.71 9.83 -14.21
C LYS A 292 -5.32 9.68 -13.61
N ASP A 293 -4.92 8.44 -13.38
CA ASP A 293 -3.62 8.07 -12.82
C ASP A 293 -2.79 7.32 -13.88
N ASN A 294 -1.96 6.36 -13.48
CA ASN A 294 -1.27 5.46 -14.41
C ASN A 294 -2.27 4.60 -15.21
N THR A 295 -3.50 4.46 -14.72
CA THR A 295 -4.68 3.91 -15.39
C THR A 295 -5.79 4.96 -15.36
N HIS A 296 -6.78 4.82 -16.24
CA HIS A 296 -8.08 5.47 -16.04
C HIS A 296 -8.84 4.62 -15.03
N TYR A 297 -8.86 5.07 -13.78
CA TYR A 297 -9.43 4.33 -12.67
C TYR A 297 -10.86 4.81 -12.41
N PHE A 298 -11.79 3.86 -12.36
CA PHE A 298 -13.16 4.10 -11.97
C PHE A 298 -13.50 3.30 -10.72
N VAL A 299 -14.25 3.91 -9.82
CA VAL A 299 -14.98 3.20 -8.76
C VAL A 299 -16.41 3.69 -8.74
N MET A 300 -17.35 2.75 -8.67
CA MET A 300 -18.77 3.03 -8.70
C MET A 300 -19.50 2.13 -7.73
N THR A 301 -20.59 2.63 -7.15
CA THR A 301 -21.48 1.83 -6.30
C THR A 301 -22.74 1.54 -7.09
N ALA A 302 -22.96 0.27 -7.45
CA ALA A 302 -24.09 -0.16 -8.26
C ALA A 302 -25.23 -0.69 -7.39
N LYS A 303 -26.47 -0.42 -7.79
CA LYS A 303 -27.63 -1.03 -7.15
C LYS A 303 -27.78 -2.48 -7.58
N LYS A 304 -28.13 -3.36 -6.63
CA LYS A 304 -28.31 -4.80 -6.88
C LYS A 304 -29.21 -5.10 -8.08
N GLN A 305 -30.36 -4.42 -8.16
CA GLN A 305 -31.32 -4.66 -9.25
C GLN A 305 -30.72 -4.37 -10.62
N SER A 306 -29.94 -3.29 -10.75
CA SER A 306 -29.23 -2.96 -12.00
C SER A 306 -28.26 -4.06 -12.43
N LEU A 307 -27.54 -4.66 -11.46
CA LEU A 307 -26.61 -5.75 -11.74
C LEU A 307 -27.33 -7.03 -12.19
N LEU A 308 -28.50 -7.33 -11.62
CA LEU A 308 -29.35 -8.45 -12.03
C LEU A 308 -29.92 -8.21 -13.43
N ASP A 309 -30.49 -7.02 -13.66
CA ASP A 309 -31.12 -6.66 -14.95
C ASP A 309 -30.10 -6.66 -16.10
N LYS A 310 -28.85 -6.25 -15.83
CA LYS A 310 -27.74 -6.29 -16.79
C LYS A 310 -27.04 -7.66 -16.86
N GLY A 311 -27.51 -8.65 -16.10
CA GLY A 311 -26.97 -10.02 -16.10
C GLY A 311 -25.55 -10.13 -15.54
N VAL A 312 -25.06 -9.11 -14.82
CA VAL A 312 -23.77 -9.15 -14.10
C VAL A 312 -23.85 -10.14 -12.95
N VAL A 313 -24.95 -10.08 -12.20
CA VAL A 313 -25.28 -11.05 -11.14
C VAL A 313 -26.31 -12.03 -11.72
N ILE A 314 -26.05 -13.32 -11.59
CA ILE A 314 -26.87 -14.38 -12.23
C ILE A 314 -28.12 -14.68 -11.40
N ASN A 315 -27.96 -14.91 -10.09
CA ASN A 315 -29.06 -15.21 -9.18
C ASN A 315 -29.12 -14.21 -8.02
N ASP A 316 -30.33 -13.86 -7.59
CA ASP A 316 -30.55 -12.96 -6.45
C ASP A 316 -30.48 -13.74 -5.12
N TYR A 317 -29.28 -13.85 -4.56
CA TYR A 317 -29.07 -14.41 -3.22
C TYR A 317 -29.21 -13.33 -2.13
N ILE A 318 -29.80 -13.73 -0.99
CA ILE A 318 -29.93 -12.86 0.19
C ILE A 318 -28.57 -12.64 0.87
N ASP A 319 -27.74 -13.69 0.91
CA ASP A 319 -26.39 -13.62 1.47
C ASP A 319 -25.44 -12.93 0.50
N THR A 320 -24.70 -11.91 0.97
CA THR A 320 -23.85 -11.09 0.10
C THR A 320 -22.61 -11.82 -0.38
N GLN A 321 -22.10 -12.78 0.39
CA GLN A 321 -20.96 -13.60 -0.03
C GLN A 321 -21.35 -14.51 -1.19
N MET A 322 -22.52 -15.13 -1.11
CA MET A 322 -23.10 -15.92 -2.21
C MET A 322 -23.50 -15.05 -3.40
N LEU A 323 -24.02 -13.84 -3.15
CA LEU A 323 -24.42 -12.90 -4.20
C LEU A 323 -23.23 -12.51 -5.08
N LEU A 324 -22.07 -12.28 -4.46
CA LEU A 324 -20.85 -11.79 -5.11
C LEU A 324 -19.78 -12.88 -5.34
N CYS A 325 -20.12 -14.16 -5.18
CA CYS A 325 -19.18 -15.24 -5.41
C CYS A 325 -18.85 -15.37 -6.91
N SER A 326 -17.70 -15.95 -7.23
CA SER A 326 -17.20 -16.10 -8.60
C SER A 326 -18.17 -16.85 -9.52
N GLU A 327 -18.94 -17.78 -8.98
CA GLU A 327 -19.90 -18.60 -9.73
C GLU A 327 -21.19 -17.85 -10.04
N ASN A 328 -21.50 -16.79 -9.29
CA ASN A 328 -22.71 -15.99 -9.45
C ASN A 328 -22.47 -14.66 -10.18
N VAL A 329 -21.22 -14.33 -10.50
CA VAL A 329 -20.83 -13.13 -11.23
C VAL A 329 -20.44 -13.50 -12.67
N ASN A 330 -21.22 -13.00 -13.64
CA ASN A 330 -20.87 -13.12 -15.04
C ASN A 330 -19.78 -12.09 -15.39
N GLN A 331 -18.57 -12.57 -15.60
CA GLN A 331 -17.41 -11.72 -15.84
C GLN A 331 -17.52 -10.90 -17.13
N GLU A 332 -18.09 -11.44 -18.20
CA GLU A 332 -18.24 -10.71 -19.47
C GLU A 332 -19.24 -9.56 -19.32
N ALA A 333 -20.37 -9.83 -18.65
CA ALA A 333 -21.36 -8.80 -18.35
C ALA A 333 -20.78 -7.71 -17.43
N LEU A 334 -19.97 -8.08 -16.43
CA LEU A 334 -19.28 -7.13 -15.56
C LEU A 334 -18.34 -6.19 -16.35
N LEU A 335 -17.59 -6.73 -17.31
CA LEU A 335 -16.71 -5.94 -18.18
C LEU A 335 -17.50 -4.94 -19.02
N CYS A 336 -18.62 -5.37 -19.61
CA CYS A 336 -19.50 -4.50 -20.38
C CYS A 336 -20.12 -3.42 -19.49
N TYR A 337 -20.64 -3.78 -18.33
CA TYR A 337 -21.24 -2.85 -17.36
C TYR A 337 -20.25 -1.76 -16.93
N ALA A 338 -19.04 -2.15 -16.54
CA ALA A 338 -18.03 -1.20 -16.07
C ALA A 338 -17.55 -0.27 -17.20
N ARG A 339 -17.38 -0.80 -18.43
CA ARG A 339 -16.99 -0.01 -19.60
C ARG A 339 -18.06 1.01 -19.96
N GLU A 340 -19.31 0.58 -20.06
CA GLU A 340 -20.44 1.43 -20.44
C GLU A 340 -20.67 2.56 -19.42
N ALA A 341 -20.58 2.26 -18.12
CA ALA A 341 -20.63 3.27 -17.06
C ALA A 341 -19.46 4.27 -17.14
N ALA A 342 -18.25 3.82 -17.49
CA ALA A 342 -17.08 4.67 -17.63
C ALA A 342 -17.13 5.56 -18.89
N ASP A 343 -17.59 5.01 -20.02
CA ASP A 343 -17.82 5.75 -21.26
C ASP A 343 -18.83 6.88 -21.03
N PHE A 344 -20.01 6.54 -20.48
CA PHE A 344 -21.02 7.54 -20.14
C PHE A 344 -20.50 8.57 -19.13
N GLY A 345 -19.84 8.11 -18.06
CA GLY A 345 -19.30 8.98 -17.01
C GLY A 345 -18.29 10.02 -17.51
N THR A 346 -17.59 9.72 -18.60
CA THR A 346 -16.63 10.64 -19.23
C THR A 346 -17.19 11.37 -20.45
N ASN A 347 -18.52 11.37 -20.63
CA ASN A 347 -19.21 11.92 -21.81
C ASN A 347 -18.63 11.40 -23.13
N TYR A 348 -18.22 10.13 -23.15
CA TYR A 348 -17.60 9.46 -24.31
C TYR A 348 -16.33 10.17 -24.82
N GLN A 349 -15.63 10.92 -23.98
CA GLN A 349 -14.43 11.68 -24.37
C GLN A 349 -13.14 10.85 -24.28
N LEU A 350 -13.14 9.73 -23.56
CA LEU A 350 -12.02 8.81 -23.57
C LEU A 350 -11.99 8.07 -24.92
N PRO A 351 -10.89 8.12 -25.69
CA PRO A 351 -10.87 7.55 -27.05
C PRO A 351 -11.09 6.04 -27.12
N THR A 352 -10.60 5.31 -26.12
CA THR A 352 -10.63 3.84 -26.04
C THR A 352 -10.62 3.40 -24.59
N LEU A 353 -11.49 2.46 -24.22
CA LEU A 353 -11.54 1.85 -22.89
C LEU A 353 -11.09 0.37 -22.93
N ASP A 354 -9.79 0.19 -23.12
CA ASP A 354 -9.14 -1.11 -22.99
C ASP A 354 -8.77 -1.37 -21.53
N PHE A 355 -9.20 -2.51 -20.99
CA PHE A 355 -8.87 -2.85 -19.60
C PHE A 355 -7.36 -3.00 -19.42
N ALA A 356 -6.84 -2.43 -18.33
CA ALA A 356 -5.54 -2.78 -17.81
C ALA A 356 -5.57 -4.25 -17.32
N MET A 357 -4.40 -4.85 -17.16
CA MET A 357 -4.30 -6.21 -16.64
C MET A 357 -4.06 -6.21 -15.14
N ASN A 358 -4.77 -7.10 -14.44
CA ASN A 358 -4.54 -7.37 -13.04
C ASN A 358 -3.37 -8.36 -12.84
N HIS A 359 -3.07 -8.68 -11.59
CA HIS A 359 -1.99 -9.62 -11.21
C HIS A 359 -2.16 -11.05 -11.72
N CYS A 360 -3.37 -11.45 -12.12
CA CYS A 360 -3.67 -12.76 -12.72
C CYS A 360 -3.61 -12.75 -14.25
N GLY A 361 -3.26 -11.62 -14.88
CA GLY A 361 -3.28 -11.47 -16.34
C GLY A 361 -4.69 -11.38 -16.94
N GLN A 362 -5.68 -11.01 -16.13
CA GLN A 362 -7.07 -10.81 -16.54
C GLN A 362 -7.40 -9.31 -16.60
N PRO A 363 -8.43 -8.90 -17.36
CA PRO A 363 -8.96 -7.54 -17.31
C PRO A 363 -9.23 -7.07 -15.88
N ASP A 364 -8.73 -5.88 -15.55
CA ASP A 364 -8.73 -5.34 -14.19
C ASP A 364 -10.07 -4.68 -13.83
N VAL A 365 -11.05 -5.55 -13.57
CA VAL A 365 -12.35 -5.21 -12.97
C VAL A 365 -12.60 -6.11 -11.78
N ALA A 366 -13.17 -5.56 -10.71
CA ALA A 366 -13.49 -6.32 -9.50
C ALA A 366 -14.73 -5.77 -8.80
N MET A 367 -15.47 -6.67 -8.16
CA MET A 367 -16.63 -6.36 -7.31
C MET A 367 -16.27 -6.54 -5.84
N PHE A 368 -16.78 -5.64 -4.98
CA PHE A 368 -16.55 -5.66 -3.54
C PHE A 368 -17.85 -5.43 -2.78
N ASP A 369 -18.00 -6.16 -1.67
CA ASP A 369 -19.07 -5.92 -0.70
C ASP A 369 -18.69 -4.74 0.20
N PHE A 370 -19.41 -3.62 0.08
CA PHE A 370 -19.30 -2.44 0.95
C PHE A 370 -20.44 -2.38 1.99
N THR A 371 -21.23 -3.44 2.12
CA THR A 371 -22.35 -3.50 3.07
C THR A 371 -21.88 -3.54 4.51
N SER A 372 -20.78 -4.25 4.77
CA SER A 372 -20.19 -4.40 6.10
C SER A 372 -18.79 -3.79 6.12
N MET A 373 -18.59 -2.87 7.07
CA MET A 373 -17.27 -2.34 7.42
C MET A 373 -16.88 -2.86 8.81
N TYR A 374 -15.61 -3.22 8.98
CA TYR A 374 -15.11 -3.73 10.25
C TYR A 374 -14.13 -2.76 10.91
N ALA A 375 -14.25 -2.61 12.23
CA ALA A 375 -13.29 -1.89 13.04
C ALA A 375 -12.87 -2.73 14.24
N SER A 376 -11.60 -2.68 14.64
CA SER A 376 -11.16 -3.27 15.91
C SER A 376 -11.70 -2.46 17.09
N GLU A 377 -12.07 -3.14 18.18
CA GLU A 377 -12.49 -2.48 19.43
C GLU A 377 -11.36 -1.69 20.10
N ASN A 378 -10.13 -2.20 19.96
CA ASN A 378 -8.92 -1.61 20.51
C ASN A 378 -7.82 -1.59 19.43
N ALA A 379 -6.98 -0.56 19.46
CA ALA A 379 -5.88 -0.42 18.51
C ALA A 379 -4.62 -1.20 18.94
N ALA A 380 -4.48 -1.46 20.25
CA ALA A 380 -3.33 -2.17 20.80
C ALA A 380 -3.72 -2.98 22.04
N LEU A 381 -2.84 -3.92 22.41
CA LEU A 381 -2.86 -4.71 23.64
C LEU A 381 -1.42 -5.08 24.02
N VAL A 382 -1.21 -5.50 25.28
CA VAL A 382 0.07 -6.04 25.74
C VAL A 382 -0.12 -7.51 26.10
N ARG A 383 0.84 -8.34 25.70
CA ARG A 383 0.95 -9.74 26.14
C ARG A 383 2.19 -9.90 27.00
N GLU A 384 2.11 -10.76 28.02
CA GLU A 384 3.24 -11.09 28.86
C GLU A 384 3.29 -12.60 29.10
N ARG A 385 4.48 -13.18 28.90
CA ARG A 385 4.77 -14.60 29.12
C ARG A 385 6.19 -14.73 29.64
N PHE A 386 6.38 -15.45 30.74
CA PHE A 386 7.69 -15.73 31.35
C PHE A 386 8.57 -14.48 31.50
N GLY A 387 7.99 -13.34 31.87
CA GLY A 387 8.70 -12.06 32.06
C GLY A 387 8.99 -11.26 30.78
N HIS A 388 8.61 -11.76 29.60
CA HIS A 388 8.75 -11.05 28.33
C HIS A 388 7.45 -10.38 27.93
N GLN A 389 7.48 -9.06 27.80
CA GLN A 389 6.35 -8.26 27.33
C GLN A 389 6.37 -8.08 25.81
N LEU A 390 5.21 -8.10 25.19
CA LEU A 390 5.01 -7.84 23.77
C LEU A 390 3.88 -6.82 23.58
N LEU A 391 4.22 -5.67 22.98
CA LEU A 391 3.22 -4.72 22.50
C LEU A 391 2.68 -5.18 21.15
N VAL A 392 1.38 -5.39 21.07
CA VAL A 392 0.68 -5.81 19.84
C VAL A 392 -0.23 -4.68 19.40
N ALA A 393 -0.13 -4.22 18.16
CA ALA A 393 -0.96 -3.13 17.63
C ALA A 393 -1.48 -3.42 16.21
N LEU A 394 -2.58 -2.77 15.82
CA LEU A 394 -3.15 -2.81 14.47
C LEU A 394 -3.08 -1.44 13.80
N VAL A 395 -2.83 -1.41 12.49
CA VAL A 395 -2.81 -0.18 11.68
C VAL A 395 -3.45 -0.38 10.29
N GLY A 396 -3.95 0.69 9.69
CA GLY A 396 -4.60 0.67 8.36
C GLY A 396 -5.93 -0.09 8.36
N ASP A 397 -6.27 -0.74 7.25
CA ASP A 397 -7.51 -1.52 7.08
C ASP A 397 -7.62 -2.67 8.10
N SER A 398 -6.49 -3.12 8.65
CA SER A 398 -6.51 -4.09 9.76
C SER A 398 -7.03 -3.47 11.06
N LEU A 399 -6.99 -2.15 11.24
CA LEU A 399 -7.56 -1.45 12.39
C LEU A 399 -8.98 -0.98 12.11
N LEU A 400 -9.19 -0.32 10.97
CA LEU A 400 -10.44 0.29 10.54
C LEU A 400 -10.50 0.25 9.01
N GLU A 401 -11.52 -0.42 8.48
CA GLU A 401 -11.80 -0.51 7.03
C GLU A 401 -12.41 0.77 6.46
#